data_AF-A0A6J6SG08-F1
#
_entry.id   AF-A0A6J6SG08-F1
#
_cell.length_a   1.000
_cell.length_b   1.000
_cell.length_c   1.000
_cell.angle_alpha   90.00
_cell.angle_beta   90.00
_cell.angle_gamma   90.00
#
_symmetry.space_group_name_H-M   'P 1'
#
loop_
_entity.id
_entity.type
_entity.pdbx_description
1 polymer ?
#
loop_
_entity_poly.entity_id
_entity_poly.type
_entity_poly.pdbx_seq_one_letter_code
_entity_poly.pdbx_strand_id
1 'polypeptide(L)'
;MLILLPPSEKKAAVLGPAITVYTGVLYAALDWHHLNKGAQKRAQSWIVIISAKYGLVRPLDEIKPYKEKIDTKKMRKPISAELDALNADLIIDCRSSTYQGVWTPPARKCVEIKIFTYVDGVKKTITHMSKKTRGEVTRMLLQSKTVPTTPQELFEIVSTQFECVLLEYSGNTPWVLEVIAA
;
A
#
# COMPACT_ATOMS: atom_id res chain seq x y z
N MET A 1 2.57 11.34 -6.38
CA MET A 1 1.92 10.04 -6.07
C MET A 1 2.40 9.52 -4.73
N LEU A 2 1.52 8.87 -3.96
CA LEU A 2 1.79 8.27 -2.65
C LEU A 2 1.23 6.85 -2.63
N ILE A 3 1.98 5.88 -2.12
CA ILE A 3 1.54 4.49 -1.93
C ILE A 3 1.60 4.19 -0.43
N LEU A 4 0.45 3.86 0.17
CA LEU A 4 0.36 3.53 1.59
C LEU A 4 0.44 2.02 1.79
N LEU A 5 1.41 1.57 2.57
CA LEU A 5 1.54 0.17 2.96
C LEU A 5 1.29 -0.03 4.47
N PRO A 6 0.71 -1.17 4.88
CA PRO A 6 0.69 -1.56 6.29
C PRO A 6 2.07 -2.12 6.68
N PRO A 7 2.43 -2.15 7.97
CA PRO A 7 3.64 -2.83 8.42
C PRO A 7 3.43 -4.34 8.30
N SER A 8 4.50 -5.11 8.43
CA SER A 8 4.39 -6.57 8.47
C SER A 8 4.19 -7.12 9.88
N GLU A 9 3.35 -8.15 10.00
CA GLU A 9 3.26 -8.98 11.21
C GLU A 9 4.62 -9.63 11.51
N LYS A 10 5.24 -10.26 10.49
CA LYS A 10 6.58 -10.86 10.58
C LYS A 10 7.65 -9.79 10.38
N LYS A 11 8.61 -9.74 11.29
CA LYS A 11 9.74 -8.81 11.22
C LYS A 11 11.07 -9.54 11.34
N ALA A 12 12.12 -8.97 10.75
CA ALA A 12 13.49 -9.43 10.96
C ALA A 12 13.89 -9.30 12.44
N ALA A 13 14.95 -10.00 12.85
CA ALA A 13 15.40 -10.01 14.26
C ALA A 13 16.29 -8.82 14.64
N VAL A 14 16.82 -8.09 13.64
CA VAL A 14 17.81 -7.03 13.83
C VAL A 14 17.29 -5.68 13.33
N LEU A 15 17.90 -4.59 13.83
CA LEU A 15 17.67 -3.25 13.31
C LEU A 15 18.11 -3.17 11.85
N GLY A 16 17.38 -2.39 11.07
CA GLY A 16 17.77 -2.04 9.71
C GLY A 16 16.70 -1.20 9.00
N PRO A 17 16.87 -0.96 7.69
CA PRO A 17 15.87 -0.32 6.86
C PRO A 17 14.49 -0.97 6.99
N ALA A 18 13.43 -0.18 7.10
CA ALA A 18 12.06 -0.65 7.26
C ALA A 18 11.67 -1.73 6.23
N ILE A 19 12.10 -1.57 4.98
CA ILE A 19 11.84 -2.52 3.90
C ILE A 19 12.49 -3.89 4.11
N THR A 20 13.60 -3.95 4.85
CA THR A 20 14.28 -5.20 5.23
C THR A 20 13.77 -5.76 6.56
N VAL A 21 13.27 -4.89 7.44
CA VAL A 21 12.71 -5.30 8.73
C VAL A 21 11.32 -5.88 8.57
N TYR A 22 10.48 -5.36 7.68
CA TYR A 22 9.16 -5.94 7.41
C TYR A 22 9.26 -7.07 6.37
N THR A 23 9.06 -8.33 6.79
CA THR A 23 9.40 -9.51 5.97
C THR A 23 8.21 -10.42 5.62
N GLY A 24 6.98 -9.96 5.80
CA GLY A 24 5.79 -10.76 5.51
C GLY A 24 5.40 -10.76 4.03
N VAL A 25 4.30 -11.46 3.72
CA VAL A 25 3.83 -11.78 2.36
C VAL A 25 3.83 -10.58 1.40
N LEU A 26 3.33 -9.42 1.83
CA LEU A 26 3.32 -8.20 1.00
C LEU A 26 4.72 -7.76 0.60
N TYR A 27 5.66 -7.76 1.55
CA TYR A 27 7.03 -7.31 1.34
C TYR A 27 7.85 -8.32 0.54
N ALA A 28 7.58 -9.61 0.72
CA ALA A 28 8.14 -10.66 -0.12
C ALA A 28 7.69 -10.50 -1.59
N ALA A 29 6.42 -10.19 -1.84
CA ALA A 29 5.88 -9.97 -3.18
C ALA A 29 6.32 -8.64 -3.81
N LEU A 30 6.48 -7.59 -2.99
CA LEU A 30 7.09 -6.32 -3.40
C LEU A 30 8.54 -6.52 -3.88
N ASP A 31 9.25 -7.46 -3.25
CA ASP A 31 10.53 -8.00 -3.70
C ASP A 31 11.60 -6.92 -3.97
N TRP A 32 11.84 -6.11 -2.94
CA TRP A 32 12.73 -4.95 -2.99
C TRP A 32 14.10 -5.23 -3.61
N HIS A 33 14.69 -6.40 -3.32
CA HIS A 33 16.03 -6.75 -3.76
C HIS A 33 16.16 -6.94 -5.27
N HIS A 34 15.06 -7.26 -5.95
CA HIS A 34 15.01 -7.41 -7.41
C HIS A 34 14.51 -6.14 -8.12
N LEU A 35 14.24 -5.06 -7.39
CA LEU A 35 13.99 -3.75 -7.99
C LEU A 35 15.31 -3.13 -8.47
N ASN A 36 15.32 -2.58 -9.69
CA ASN A 36 16.46 -1.78 -10.15
C ASN A 36 16.59 -0.48 -9.32
N LYS A 37 17.74 0.20 -9.42
CA LYS A 37 18.02 1.41 -8.62
C LYS A 37 17.02 2.54 -8.84
N GLY A 38 16.50 2.69 -10.06
CA GLY A 38 15.45 3.67 -10.36
C GLY A 38 14.15 3.37 -9.61
N ALA A 39 13.73 2.11 -9.62
CA ALA A 39 12.55 1.64 -8.90
C ALA A 39 12.73 1.76 -7.37
N GLN A 40 13.91 1.45 -6.82
CA GLN A 40 14.20 1.67 -5.39
C GLN A 40 14.14 3.16 -5.00
N LYS A 41 14.68 4.06 -5.84
CA LYS A 41 14.59 5.52 -5.62
C LYS A 41 13.14 6.00 -5.65
N ARG A 42 12.34 5.53 -6.61
CA ARG A 42 10.89 5.80 -6.66
C ARG A 42 10.19 5.28 -5.41
N ALA A 43 10.46 4.04 -5.03
CA ALA A 43 9.87 3.41 -3.86
C ALA A 43 10.15 4.20 -2.58
N GLN A 44 11.40 4.67 -2.39
CA GLN A 44 11.75 5.53 -1.26
C GLN A 44 10.94 6.83 -1.22
N SER A 45 10.64 7.42 -2.38
CA SER A 45 9.86 8.66 -2.48
C SER A 45 8.35 8.44 -2.35
N TRP A 46 7.82 7.36 -2.92
CA TRP A 46 6.38 7.15 -3.05
C TRP A 46 5.79 6.32 -1.94
N ILE A 47 6.53 5.36 -1.37
CA ILE A 47 6.00 4.50 -0.32
C ILE A 47 6.06 5.21 1.03
N VAL A 48 4.94 5.13 1.75
CA VAL A 48 4.88 5.38 3.19
C VAL A 48 4.28 4.15 3.85
N ILE A 49 4.98 3.62 4.85
CA ILE A 49 4.53 2.50 5.66
C ILE A 49 3.97 3.07 6.97
N ILE A 50 2.71 2.75 7.28
CA ILE A 50 2.09 3.14 8.54
C ILE A 50 2.50 2.15 9.65
N SER A 51 3.57 2.47 10.37
CA SER A 51 4.08 1.67 11.48
C SER A 51 3.26 1.85 12.76
N ALA A 52 2.86 0.73 13.37
CA ALA A 52 2.24 0.70 14.69
C ALA A 52 3.13 1.19 15.86
N LYS A 53 4.43 1.43 15.63
CA LYS A 53 5.35 1.98 16.64
C LYS A 53 5.90 3.34 16.24
N TYR A 54 6.30 3.48 14.97
CA TYR A 54 7.03 4.65 14.48
C TYR A 54 6.16 5.67 13.76
N GLY A 55 4.85 5.44 13.62
CA GLY A 55 3.98 6.33 12.85
C GLY A 55 4.18 6.15 11.35
N LEU A 56 4.81 7.11 10.69
CA LEU A 56 5.11 7.03 9.25
C LEU A 56 6.58 6.69 9.05
N VAL A 57 6.87 5.66 8.26
CA VAL A 57 8.25 5.33 7.88
C VAL A 57 8.37 5.11 6.38
N ARG A 58 9.49 5.55 5.81
CA ARG A 58 9.90 5.28 4.44
C ARG A 58 10.65 3.95 4.35
N PRO A 59 10.75 3.34 3.16
CA PRO A 59 11.44 2.06 2.97
C PRO A 59 12.85 1.98 3.59
N LEU A 60 13.63 3.05 3.50
CA LEU A 60 15.02 3.09 3.98
C LEU A 60 15.20 3.64 5.40
N ASP A 61 14.13 4.04 6.09
CA ASP A 61 14.23 4.51 7.47
C ASP A 61 14.65 3.36 8.39
N GLU A 62 15.61 3.59 9.28
CA GLU A 62 16.07 2.57 10.21
C GLU A 62 15.07 2.35 11.33
N ILE A 63 14.67 1.09 11.53
CA ILE A 63 13.74 0.71 12.59
C ILE A 63 14.25 -0.52 13.35
N LYS A 64 13.98 -0.57 14.66
CA LYS A 64 14.12 -1.79 15.45
C LYS A 64 12.88 -2.66 15.30
N PRO A 65 13.01 -4.01 15.30
CA PRO A 65 11.86 -4.90 15.30
C PRO A 65 11.04 -4.75 16.58
N TYR A 66 9.74 -5.00 16.47
CA TYR A 66 8.76 -4.62 17.48
C TYR A 66 7.47 -5.45 17.36
N LYS A 67 6.64 -5.51 18.40
CA LYS A 67 5.41 -6.34 18.48
C LYS A 67 4.12 -5.55 18.77
N GLU A 68 4.24 -4.22 18.87
CA GLU A 68 3.19 -3.27 19.17
C GLU A 68 2.06 -3.34 18.13
N LYS A 69 0.82 -3.22 18.62
CA LYS A 69 -0.38 -3.04 17.80
C LYS A 69 -0.67 -1.56 17.64
N ILE A 70 -1.30 -1.19 16.53
CA ILE A 70 -1.65 0.20 16.23
C ILE A 70 -2.64 0.75 17.28
N ASP A 71 -2.33 1.90 17.88
CA ASP A 71 -3.27 2.68 18.67
C ASP A 71 -3.84 3.80 17.80
N THR A 72 -4.96 3.50 17.15
CA THR A 72 -5.58 4.41 16.17
C THR A 72 -5.92 5.76 16.78
N LYS A 73 -6.36 5.81 18.05
CA LYS A 73 -6.76 7.06 18.69
C LYS A 73 -5.57 7.97 18.93
N LYS A 74 -4.45 7.42 19.41
CA LYS A 74 -3.22 8.19 19.64
C LYS A 74 -2.55 8.61 18.33
N MET A 75 -2.55 7.72 17.34
CA MET A 75 -1.81 7.95 16.10
C MET A 75 -2.55 8.80 15.06
N ARG A 76 -3.88 8.88 15.10
CA ARG A 76 -4.66 9.59 14.08
C ARG A 76 -4.21 11.03 13.88
N LYS A 77 -4.16 11.84 14.95
CA LYS A 77 -3.82 13.26 14.82
C LYS A 77 -2.42 13.51 14.23
N PRO A 78 -1.33 12.93 14.76
CA PRO A 78 0.00 13.17 14.18
C PRO A 78 0.14 12.62 12.75
N ILE A 79 -0.37 11.41 12.49
CA ILE A 79 -0.28 10.80 11.15
C ILE A 79 -1.07 11.59 10.12
N SER A 80 -2.30 12.01 10.43
CA SER A 80 -3.09 12.82 9.48
C SER A 80 -2.37 14.11 9.12
N ALA A 81 -1.82 14.83 10.09
CA ALA A 81 -1.13 16.09 9.83
C ALA A 81 0.07 15.91 8.88
N GLU A 82 0.87 14.87 9.09
CA GLU A 82 2.01 14.57 8.22
C GLU A 82 1.58 14.13 6.81
N LEU A 83 0.57 13.24 6.69
CA LEU A 83 0.08 12.76 5.40
C LEU A 83 -0.61 13.85 4.58
N ASP A 84 -1.38 14.73 5.25
CA ASP A 84 -2.01 15.88 4.60
C ASP A 84 -0.96 16.87 4.07
N ALA A 85 0.14 17.07 4.81
CA ALA A 85 1.24 17.93 4.39
C ALA A 85 2.01 17.42 3.15
N LEU A 86 1.96 16.12 2.85
CA LEU A 86 2.55 15.58 1.62
C LEU A 86 1.83 16.05 0.36
N ASN A 87 0.57 16.49 0.47
CA ASN A 87 -0.27 17.00 -0.62
C ASN A 87 -0.19 16.17 -1.92
N ALA A 88 -0.23 14.84 -1.80
CA ALA A 88 -0.13 13.96 -2.96
C ALA A 88 -1.36 14.09 -3.87
N ASP A 89 -1.14 14.12 -5.19
CA ASP A 89 -2.22 14.21 -6.19
C ASP A 89 -2.97 12.89 -6.44
N LEU A 90 -2.25 11.78 -6.30
CA LEU A 90 -2.79 10.42 -6.36
C LEU A 90 -2.26 9.63 -5.17
N ILE A 91 -3.18 9.01 -4.43
CA ILE A 91 -2.92 8.16 -3.26
C ILE A 91 -3.42 6.76 -3.57
N ILE A 92 -2.54 5.78 -3.48
CA ILE A 92 -2.84 4.37 -3.66
C ILE A 92 -2.83 3.73 -2.27
N ASP A 93 -3.99 3.30 -1.79
CA ASP A 93 -4.16 2.77 -0.45
C ASP A 93 -4.15 1.23 -0.46
N CYS A 94 -3.01 0.66 -0.10
CA CYS A 94 -2.82 -0.79 0.09
C CYS A 94 -2.90 -1.19 1.57
N ARG A 95 -3.29 -0.29 2.49
CA ARG A 95 -3.37 -0.59 3.92
C ARG A 95 -4.39 -1.68 4.20
N SER A 96 -4.15 -2.51 5.22
CA SER A 96 -5.23 -3.33 5.77
C SER A 96 -6.19 -2.44 6.56
N SER A 97 -7.44 -2.91 6.75
CA SER A 97 -8.48 -2.18 7.48
C SER A 97 -8.04 -1.73 8.88
N THR A 98 -7.20 -2.54 9.55
CA THR A 98 -6.59 -2.22 10.84
C THR A 98 -5.82 -0.89 10.85
N TYR A 99 -5.22 -0.50 9.72
CA TYR A 99 -4.42 0.73 9.56
C TYR A 99 -5.14 1.84 8.79
N GLN A 100 -6.33 1.58 8.22
CA GLN A 100 -7.05 2.62 7.49
C GLN A 100 -7.57 3.71 8.45
N GLY A 101 -8.00 3.34 9.66
CA GLY A 101 -8.62 4.26 10.62
C GLY A 101 -7.72 5.38 11.17
N VAL A 102 -6.40 5.37 10.91
CA VAL A 102 -5.48 6.44 11.35
C VAL A 102 -5.52 7.66 10.43
N TRP A 103 -5.98 7.52 9.19
CA TRP A 103 -6.07 8.63 8.25
C TRP A 103 -7.08 8.34 7.15
N THR A 104 -7.98 9.30 6.93
CA THR A 104 -8.94 9.30 5.83
C THR A 104 -8.42 10.25 4.74
N PRO A 105 -7.87 9.72 3.64
CA PRO A 105 -7.40 10.55 2.55
C PRO A 105 -8.56 11.25 1.82
N PRO A 106 -8.32 12.36 1.10
CA PRO A 106 -9.33 12.97 0.24
C PRO A 106 -9.84 11.97 -0.79
N ALA A 107 -11.14 11.63 -0.73
CA ALA A 107 -11.75 10.56 -1.53
C ALA A 107 -11.44 10.66 -3.03
N ARG A 108 -11.54 11.87 -3.61
CA ARG A 108 -11.25 12.14 -5.03
C ARG A 108 -9.83 11.78 -5.47
N LYS A 109 -8.86 11.80 -4.55
CA LYS A 109 -7.43 11.56 -4.81
C LYS A 109 -7.00 10.13 -4.43
N CYS A 110 -7.86 9.37 -3.77
CA CYS A 110 -7.51 8.07 -3.21
C CYS A 110 -8.12 6.93 -4.01
N VAL A 111 -7.30 5.92 -4.30
CA VAL A 111 -7.72 4.63 -4.86
C VAL A 111 -7.38 3.53 -3.85
N GLU A 112 -8.41 2.90 -3.28
CA GLU A 112 -8.26 1.76 -2.40
C GLU A 112 -8.05 0.48 -3.22
N ILE A 113 -6.99 -0.28 -2.91
CA ILE A 113 -6.72 -1.56 -3.55
C ILE A 113 -7.40 -2.69 -2.77
N LYS A 114 -8.50 -3.21 -3.31
CA LYS A 114 -9.24 -4.35 -2.74
C LYS A 114 -8.98 -5.60 -3.55
N ILE A 115 -8.70 -6.70 -2.86
CA ILE A 115 -8.38 -7.97 -3.51
C ILE A 115 -9.50 -8.96 -3.28
N PHE A 116 -9.95 -9.58 -4.35
CA PHE A 116 -10.98 -10.61 -4.36
C PHE A 116 -10.47 -11.86 -5.09
N THR A 117 -11.21 -12.96 -4.99
CA THR A 117 -11.06 -14.13 -5.87
C THR A 117 -12.46 -14.67 -6.18
N TYR A 118 -12.55 -15.58 -7.14
CA TYR A 118 -13.77 -16.32 -7.42
C TYR A 118 -13.67 -17.73 -6.85
N VAL A 119 -14.66 -18.12 -6.04
CA VAL A 119 -14.83 -19.50 -5.56
C VAL A 119 -16.20 -19.96 -6.05
N ASP A 120 -16.21 -20.95 -6.94
CA ASP A 120 -17.42 -21.47 -7.59
C ASP A 120 -18.25 -20.38 -8.28
N GLY A 121 -17.57 -19.46 -8.98
CA GLY A 121 -18.20 -18.32 -9.67
C GLY A 121 -18.65 -17.17 -8.75
N VAL A 122 -18.46 -17.30 -7.44
CA VAL A 122 -18.84 -16.25 -6.46
C VAL A 122 -17.62 -15.43 -6.03
N LYS A 123 -17.71 -14.11 -6.18
CA LYS A 123 -16.67 -13.17 -5.74
C LYS A 123 -16.55 -13.17 -4.21
N LYS A 124 -15.36 -13.46 -3.67
CA LYS A 124 -15.07 -13.53 -2.22
C LYS A 124 -13.83 -12.72 -1.85
N THR A 125 -13.85 -12.14 -0.65
CA THR A 125 -12.69 -11.49 -0.04
C THR A 125 -11.71 -12.53 0.50
N ILE A 126 -10.41 -12.27 0.36
CA ILE A 126 -9.35 -13.18 0.82
C ILE A 126 -8.28 -12.43 1.59
N THR A 127 -7.83 -12.95 2.73
CA THR A 127 -6.86 -12.21 3.58
C THR A 127 -5.41 -12.48 3.21
N HIS A 128 -5.05 -13.75 2.96
CA HIS A 128 -3.67 -14.12 2.71
C HIS A 128 -3.19 -13.64 1.35
N MET A 129 -3.94 -13.95 0.29
CA MET A 129 -3.62 -13.52 -1.06
C MET A 129 -3.70 -12.00 -1.22
N SER A 130 -4.58 -11.32 -0.46
CA SER A 130 -4.64 -9.85 -0.44
C SER A 130 -3.27 -9.21 -0.19
N LYS A 131 -2.52 -9.73 0.78
CA LYS A 131 -1.19 -9.20 1.12
C LYS A 131 -0.23 -9.38 -0.05
N LYS A 132 -0.23 -10.56 -0.67
CA LYS A 132 0.62 -10.87 -1.83
C LYS A 132 0.31 -9.94 -3.00
N THR A 133 -0.95 -9.89 -3.44
CA THR A 133 -1.39 -9.11 -4.61
C THR A 133 -1.14 -7.62 -4.42
N ARG A 134 -1.34 -7.06 -3.23
CA ARG A 134 -0.96 -5.66 -2.95
C ARG A 134 0.54 -5.39 -3.09
N GLY A 135 1.37 -6.36 -2.72
CA GLY A 135 2.82 -6.32 -2.95
C GLY A 135 3.16 -6.35 -4.44
N GLU A 136 2.52 -7.25 -5.20
CA GLU A 136 2.70 -7.37 -6.66
C GLU A 136 2.24 -6.11 -7.40
N VAL A 137 1.06 -5.56 -7.07
CA VAL A 137 0.57 -4.28 -7.61
C VAL A 137 1.56 -3.16 -7.29
N THR A 138 2.05 -3.08 -6.04
CA THR A 138 3.04 -2.05 -5.68
C THR A 138 4.33 -2.21 -6.49
N ARG A 139 4.84 -3.44 -6.64
CA ARG A 139 6.03 -3.74 -7.45
C ARG A 139 5.83 -3.33 -8.90
N MET A 140 4.71 -3.70 -9.51
CA MET A 140 4.36 -3.36 -10.88
C MET A 140 4.40 -1.83 -11.09
N LEU A 141 3.78 -1.05 -10.20
CA LEU A 141 3.78 0.41 -10.30
C LEU A 141 5.18 1.00 -10.19
N LEU A 142 6.04 0.43 -9.33
CA LEU A 142 7.43 0.86 -9.20
C LEU A 142 8.26 0.52 -10.45
N GLN A 143 7.91 -0.54 -11.18
CA GLN A 143 8.59 -0.98 -12.39
C GLN A 143 7.98 -0.41 -13.68
N SER A 144 6.79 0.20 -13.60
CA SER A 144 6.13 0.82 -14.74
C SER A 144 7.01 1.88 -15.40
N LYS A 145 6.93 1.96 -16.73
CA LYS A 145 7.59 2.99 -17.54
C LYS A 145 6.90 4.34 -17.39
N THR A 146 5.60 4.33 -17.15
CA THR A 146 4.77 5.50 -16.93
C THR A 146 4.39 5.60 -15.46
N VAL A 147 4.30 6.83 -14.95
CA VAL A 147 3.83 7.10 -13.59
C VAL A 147 2.36 7.48 -13.68
N PRO A 148 1.44 6.72 -13.06
CA PRO A 148 0.03 7.09 -13.11
C PRO A 148 -0.19 8.36 -12.29
N THR A 149 -0.94 9.28 -12.88
CA THR A 149 -1.37 10.55 -12.30
C THR A 149 -2.88 10.56 -12.02
N THR A 150 -3.62 9.62 -12.61
CA THR A 150 -5.07 9.45 -12.42
C THR A 150 -5.44 8.02 -12.00
N PRO A 151 -6.62 7.81 -11.39
CA PRO A 151 -7.16 6.47 -11.13
C PRO A 151 -7.31 5.60 -12.39
N GLN A 152 -7.61 6.21 -13.53
CA GLN A 152 -7.76 5.54 -14.82
C GLN A 152 -6.42 5.02 -15.33
N GLU A 153 -5.37 5.84 -15.30
CA GLU A 153 -4.01 5.40 -15.68
C GLU A 153 -3.50 4.31 -14.74
N LEU A 154 -3.84 4.37 -13.45
CA LEU A 154 -3.56 3.29 -12.50
C LEU A 154 -4.25 1.98 -12.94
N PHE A 155 -5.53 2.05 -13.30
CA PHE A 155 -6.28 0.89 -13.80
C PHE A 155 -5.67 0.33 -15.10
N GLU A 156 -5.27 1.19 -16.05
CA GLU A 156 -4.61 0.77 -17.29
C GLU A 156 -3.32 0.00 -17.01
N ILE A 157 -2.51 0.45 -16.05
CA ILE A 157 -1.28 -0.27 -15.68
C ILE A 157 -1.60 -1.62 -15.03
N VAL A 158 -2.51 -1.66 -14.05
CA VAL A 158 -2.81 -2.86 -13.26
C VAL A 158 -3.52 -3.93 -14.12
N SER A 159 -4.40 -3.51 -15.03
CA SER A 159 -5.12 -4.40 -15.94
C SER A 159 -4.22 -5.14 -16.95
N THR A 160 -2.97 -4.73 -17.10
CA THR A 160 -2.00 -5.46 -17.95
C THR A 160 -1.59 -6.83 -17.40
N GLN A 161 -1.76 -7.08 -16.10
CA GLN A 161 -1.40 -8.37 -15.48
C GLN A 161 -2.48 -8.95 -14.57
N PHE A 162 -3.47 -8.15 -14.16
CA PHE A 162 -4.56 -8.61 -13.32
C PHE A 162 -5.92 -8.38 -13.99
N GLU A 163 -6.84 -9.32 -13.79
CA GLU A 163 -8.25 -8.99 -13.96
C GLU A 163 -8.65 -8.00 -12.85
N CYS A 164 -9.21 -6.86 -13.24
CA CYS A 164 -9.61 -5.83 -12.28
C CYS A 164 -10.75 -4.96 -12.78
N VAL A 165 -11.40 -4.27 -11.84
CA VAL A 165 -12.46 -3.28 -12.11
C VAL A 165 -12.17 -2.02 -11.29
N LEU A 166 -12.27 -0.86 -11.95
CA LEU A 166 -12.19 0.44 -11.28
C LEU A 166 -13.60 0.96 -10.97
N LEU A 167 -13.87 1.23 -9.70
CA LEU A 167 -15.09 1.85 -9.22
C LEU A 167 -14.82 3.32 -8.89
N GLU A 168 -15.71 4.19 -9.36
CA GLU A 168 -15.61 5.63 -9.18
C GLU A 168 -15.87 6.06 -7.73
N TYR A 169 -15.17 7.11 -7.30
CA TYR A 169 -15.41 7.73 -6.00
C TYR A 169 -16.81 8.33 -5.92
N SER A 170 -17.37 8.40 -4.70
CA SER A 170 -18.67 9.03 -4.49
C SER A 170 -18.74 9.67 -3.10
N GLY A 171 -18.92 10.99 -3.06
CA GLY A 171 -18.90 11.77 -1.83
C GLY A 171 -17.57 11.57 -1.07
N ASN A 172 -17.66 10.94 0.11
CA ASN A 172 -16.50 10.62 0.95
C ASN A 172 -15.93 9.21 0.73
N THR A 173 -16.53 8.42 -0.17
CA THR A 173 -16.04 7.09 -0.54
C THR A 173 -14.98 7.24 -1.62
N PRO A 174 -13.74 6.74 -1.41
CA PRO A 174 -12.68 6.82 -2.40
C PRO A 174 -12.97 5.97 -3.63
N TRP A 175 -12.16 6.16 -4.69
CA TRP A 175 -12.11 5.18 -5.77
C TRP A 175 -11.71 3.81 -5.21
N VAL A 176 -12.15 2.74 -5.87
CA VAL A 176 -11.74 1.37 -5.51
C VAL A 176 -11.25 0.67 -6.76
N LEU A 177 -10.03 0.14 -6.71
CA LEU A 177 -9.55 -0.82 -7.70
C LEU A 177 -9.72 -2.21 -7.11
N GLU A 178 -10.72 -2.93 -7.61
CA GLU A 178 -10.93 -4.34 -7.28
C GLU A 178 -10.02 -5.18 -8.16
N VAL A 179 -9.07 -5.91 -7.56
CA VAL A 179 -8.12 -6.77 -8.25
C VAL A 179 -8.46 -8.23 -7.93
N ILE A 180 -8.64 -9.05 -8.96
CA ILE A 180 -8.90 -10.47 -8.82
C ILE A 180 -7.58 -11.21 -8.72
N ALA A 181 -7.33 -11.82 -7.57
CA ALA A 181 -6.20 -12.71 -7.40
C ALA A 181 -6.50 -14.08 -8.03
N ALA A 182 -5.58 -14.52 -8.88
CA ALA A 182 -5.53 -15.87 -9.42
C ALA A 182 -5.18 -16.91 -8.35
#